data_AF-A0A7L4RHA7-F1
#
_entry.id   AF-A0A7L4RHA7-F1
#
_cell.length_a   1.000
_cell.length_b   1.000
_cell.length_c   1.000
_cell.angle_alpha   90.00
_cell.angle_beta   90.00
_cell.angle_gamma   90.00
#
_symmetry.space_group_name_H-M   'P 1'
#
loop_
_entity.id
_entity.type
_entity.pdbx_description
1 polymer ?
#
loop_
_entity_poly.entity_id
_entity_poly.type
_entity_poly.pdbx_seq_one_letter_code
_entity_poly.pdbx_strand_id
1 'polypeptide(L)'
;MDLQTYVVLVALAAIAYSSLTRYIQGKLVNRKEMEGMQKESKALSEAYKKAAEKKDKAEMDRIMKEQMEFLPKMNKMMLAQFKPMIVIIVLFAGFMYAVNYFNPMTSDDVTMILKDDGNGCDASAGDGIFSGCYEISGTNYGKWTYTATALNDGSQLGLNQTYFFYAREDADTYVEKGTGQPVVPGTDKMFYADGETVRLYAAAPSGTTEVKAALDSGTWFYSDLPFVLPLFNVQRIYQPYWWFILISVVSGLLISFILGRIKK
;
A
#
# COMPACT_ATOMS: atom_id res chain seq x y z
N MET A 1 -14.95 -16.08 -3.49
CA MET A 1 -14.95 -15.42 -2.17
C MET A 1 -15.46 -14.01 -2.41
N ASP A 2 -16.51 -13.57 -1.72
CA ASP A 2 -17.03 -12.22 -1.91
C ASP A 2 -16.09 -11.15 -1.29
N LEU A 3 -16.27 -9.90 -1.71
CA LEU A 3 -15.50 -8.74 -1.21
C LEU A 3 -15.60 -8.63 0.31
N GLN A 4 -16.78 -8.83 0.90
CA GLN A 4 -17.01 -8.67 2.33
C GLN A 4 -16.20 -9.69 3.15
N THR A 5 -16.22 -10.96 2.75
CA THR A 5 -15.46 -12.05 3.35
C THR A 5 -13.96 -11.78 3.22
N TYR A 6 -13.51 -11.27 2.08
CA TYR A 6 -12.11 -10.91 1.89
C TYR A 6 -11.69 -9.72 2.78
N VAL A 7 -12.50 -8.66 2.88
CA VAL A 7 -12.27 -7.53 3.81
C VAL A 7 -12.15 -8.00 5.26
N VAL A 8 -13.02 -8.92 5.69
CA VAL A 8 -12.98 -9.52 7.03
C VAL A 8 -11.72 -10.37 7.21
N LEU A 9 -11.32 -11.16 6.21
CA LEU A 9 -10.12 -11.98 6.25
C LEU A 9 -8.88 -11.11 6.41
N VAL A 10 -8.74 -10.04 5.63
CA VAL A 10 -7.63 -9.07 5.74
C VAL A 10 -7.62 -8.43 7.12
N ALA A 11 -8.79 -8.07 7.67
CA ALA A 11 -8.89 -7.50 9.01
C ALA A 11 -8.48 -8.49 10.12
N LEU A 12 -8.96 -9.74 10.09
CA LEU A 12 -8.58 -10.79 11.04
C LEU A 12 -7.08 -11.03 11.01
N ALA A 13 -6.50 -10.99 9.84
CA ALA A 13 -5.11 -11.26 9.66
C ALA A 13 -4.21 -10.08 10.08
N ALA A 14 -4.68 -8.83 9.93
CA ALA A 14 -4.08 -7.65 10.57
C ALA A 14 -4.09 -7.76 12.10
N ILE A 15 -5.20 -8.23 12.68
CA ILE A 15 -5.29 -8.47 14.13
C ILE A 15 -4.30 -9.56 14.56
N ALA A 16 -4.22 -10.67 13.83
CA ALA A 16 -3.25 -11.74 14.09
C ALA A 16 -1.81 -11.24 13.99
N TYR A 17 -1.48 -10.48 12.95
CA TYR A 17 -0.18 -9.87 12.75
C TYR A 17 0.20 -8.92 13.89
N SER A 18 -0.70 -8.03 14.29
CA SER A 18 -0.46 -7.08 15.39
C SER A 18 -0.21 -7.79 16.72
N SER A 19 -0.94 -8.88 16.98
CA SER A 19 -0.80 -9.71 18.17
C SER A 19 0.53 -10.46 18.17
N LEU A 20 0.88 -11.09 17.05
CA LEU A 20 2.12 -11.83 16.86
C LEU A 20 3.34 -10.91 16.99
N THR A 21 3.30 -9.75 16.32
CA THR A 21 4.35 -8.72 16.39
C THR A 21 4.61 -8.30 17.83
N ARG A 22 3.55 -8.07 18.60
CA ARG A 22 3.67 -7.75 20.04
C ARG A 22 4.26 -8.87 20.86
N TYR A 23 3.86 -10.11 20.61
CA TYR A 23 4.41 -11.27 21.29
C TYR A 23 5.92 -11.41 21.01
N ILE A 24 6.33 -11.26 19.75
CA ILE A 24 7.73 -11.31 19.33
C ILE A 24 8.52 -10.17 19.96
N GLN A 25 8.01 -8.94 19.93
CA GLN A 25 8.65 -7.80 20.61
C GLN A 25 8.78 -8.04 22.12
N GLY A 26 7.75 -8.57 22.77
CA GLY A 26 7.76 -8.85 24.20
C GLY A 26 8.79 -9.92 24.60
N LYS A 27 9.05 -10.89 23.74
CA LYS A 27 10.03 -11.96 23.98
C LYS A 27 11.46 -11.56 23.62
N LEU A 28 11.64 -10.76 22.57
CA LEU A 28 12.96 -10.42 22.04
C LEU A 28 13.51 -9.09 22.53
N VAL A 29 12.68 -8.19 23.08
CA VAL A 29 13.11 -6.88 23.58
C VAL A 29 13.11 -6.87 25.11
N ASN A 30 14.29 -6.79 25.72
CA ASN A 30 14.44 -6.62 27.16
C ASN A 30 14.14 -5.17 27.58
N ARG A 31 12.88 -4.87 27.88
CA ARG A 31 12.43 -3.53 28.29
C ARG A 31 13.18 -2.97 29.50
N LYS A 32 13.55 -3.81 30.46
CA LYS A 32 14.27 -3.38 31.68
C LYS A 32 15.67 -2.86 31.35
N GLU A 33 16.39 -3.55 30.47
CA GLU A 33 17.71 -3.09 30.01
C GLU A 33 17.60 -1.78 29.21
N MET A 34 16.58 -1.65 28.36
CA MET A 34 16.34 -0.40 27.62
C MET A 34 16.04 0.78 28.55
N GLU A 35 15.18 0.59 29.55
CA GLU A 35 14.86 1.65 30.53
C GLU A 35 16.09 2.06 31.36
N GLY A 36 16.92 1.10 31.75
CA GLY A 36 18.19 1.35 32.43
C GLY A 36 19.14 2.19 31.57
N MET A 37 19.35 1.79 30.31
CA MET A 37 20.21 2.54 29.39
C MET A 37 19.67 3.93 29.04
N GLN A 38 18.35 4.09 28.90
CA GLN A 38 17.76 5.43 28.69
C GLN A 38 17.99 6.35 29.88
N LYS A 39 17.98 5.83 31.11
CA LYS A 39 18.30 6.60 32.32
C LYS A 39 19.78 6.99 32.37
N GLU A 40 20.70 6.06 32.12
CA GLU A 40 22.14 6.34 32.06
C GLU A 40 22.47 7.36 30.95
N SER A 41 21.88 7.20 29.76
CA SER A 41 22.08 8.14 28.65
C SER A 41 21.58 9.55 28.97
N LYS A 42 20.40 9.68 29.59
CA LYS A 42 19.88 10.98 30.04
C LYS A 42 20.75 11.61 31.12
N ALA A 43 21.23 10.82 32.08
CA ALA A 43 22.11 11.29 33.14
C ALA A 43 23.45 11.82 32.59
N LEU A 44 24.08 11.11 31.65
CA LEU A 44 25.31 11.58 30.98
C LEU A 44 25.07 12.85 30.16
N SER A 45 23.94 12.94 29.46
CA SER A 45 23.59 14.11 28.66
C SER A 45 23.36 15.35 29.53
N GLU A 46 22.68 15.20 30.66
CA GLU A 46 22.49 16.27 31.65
C GLU A 46 23.80 16.68 32.33
N ALA A 47 24.67 15.73 32.66
CA ALA A 47 25.99 16.01 33.24
C ALA A 47 26.86 16.80 32.25
N TYR A 48 26.87 16.41 30.98
CA TYR A 48 27.59 17.11 29.92
C TYR A 48 27.09 18.56 29.77
N LYS A 49 25.76 18.76 29.76
CA LYS A 49 25.16 20.08 29.67
C LYS A 49 25.57 20.99 30.84
N LYS A 50 25.57 20.46 32.07
CA LYS A 50 26.02 21.19 33.27
C LYS A 50 27.52 21.53 33.24
N ALA A 51 28.36 20.64 32.71
CA ALA A 51 29.79 20.89 32.56
C ALA A 51 30.07 21.94 31.46
N ALA A 52 29.33 21.88 30.36
CA ALA A 52 29.40 22.86 29.27
C ALA A 52 28.95 24.26 29.70
N GLU A 53 27.87 24.37 30.49
CA GLU A 53 27.43 25.63 31.09
C GLU A 53 28.50 26.25 32.00
N LYS A 54 29.26 25.42 32.71
CA LYS A 54 30.39 25.84 33.56
C LYS A 54 31.71 26.05 32.79
N LYS A 55 31.75 25.79 31.48
CA LYS A 55 32.94 25.83 30.61
C LYS A 55 34.13 25.01 31.15
N ASP A 56 33.84 23.95 31.89
CA ASP A 56 34.86 23.06 32.45
C ASP A 56 35.28 22.03 31.39
N LYS A 57 36.36 22.33 30.68
CA LYS A 57 36.88 21.47 29.61
C LYS A 57 37.33 20.09 30.10
N ALA A 58 37.90 20.00 31.31
CA ALA A 58 38.38 18.73 31.84
C ALA A 58 37.22 17.79 32.18
N GLU A 59 36.14 18.35 32.75
CA GLU A 59 34.94 17.59 33.05
C GLU A 59 34.16 17.21 31.78
N MET A 60 34.12 18.10 30.78
CA MET A 60 33.56 17.77 29.47
C MET A 60 34.29 16.61 28.78
N ASP A 61 35.62 16.61 28.78
CA ASP A 61 36.43 15.53 28.17
C ASP A 61 36.23 14.19 28.89
N ARG A 62 36.10 14.23 30.24
CA ARG A 62 35.80 13.04 31.05
C ARG A 62 34.43 12.44 30.69
N ILE A 63 33.39 13.28 30.61
CA ILE A 63 32.04 12.84 30.26
C ILE A 63 31.96 12.36 28.80
N MET A 64 32.72 12.99 27.89
CA MET A 64 32.77 12.56 26.50
C MET A 64 33.41 11.16 26.36
N LYS A 65 34.42 10.86 27.18
CA LYS A 65 35.03 9.52 27.26
C LYS A 65 34.05 8.48 27.81
N GLU A 66 33.27 8.83 28.84
CA GLU A 66 32.20 7.97 29.36
C GLU A 66 31.08 7.75 28.32
N GLN A 67 30.71 8.77 27.53
CA GLN A 67 29.80 8.60 26.40
C GLN A 67 30.38 7.64 25.36
N MET A 68 31.67 7.75 25.04
CA MET A 68 32.35 6.83 24.11
C MET A 68 32.37 5.38 24.62
N GLU A 69 32.52 5.14 25.92
CA GLU A 69 32.42 3.79 26.51
C GLU A 69 30.98 3.28 26.57
N PHE A 70 30.01 4.19 26.59
CA PHE A 70 28.59 3.88 26.53
C PHE A 70 28.10 3.57 25.11
N LEU A 71 28.71 4.13 24.06
CA LEU A 71 28.38 3.89 22.66
C LEU A 71 28.37 2.40 22.26
N PRO A 72 29.37 1.56 22.62
CA PRO A 72 29.33 0.13 22.37
C PRO A 72 28.11 -0.58 22.97
N LYS A 73 27.68 -0.18 24.17
CA LYS A 73 26.48 -0.71 24.83
C LYS A 73 25.22 -0.30 24.08
N MET A 74 25.13 0.96 23.66
CA MET A 74 24.04 1.45 22.81
C MET A 74 23.98 0.71 21.48
N ASN A 75 25.11 0.49 20.81
CA ASN A 75 25.18 -0.25 19.55
C ASN A 75 24.73 -1.70 19.72
N LYS A 76 25.15 -2.38 20.80
CA LYS A 76 24.70 -3.74 21.10
C LYS A 76 23.19 -3.81 21.32
N MET A 77 22.62 -2.81 22.00
CA MET A 77 21.17 -2.70 22.20
C MET A 77 20.42 -2.42 20.90
N MET A 78 20.94 -1.53 20.06
CA MET A 78 20.38 -1.24 18.75
C MET A 78 20.38 -2.49 17.86
N LEU A 79 21.49 -3.24 17.81
CA LEU A 79 21.57 -4.52 17.11
C LEU A 79 20.61 -5.57 17.69
N ALA A 80 20.38 -5.55 19.01
CA ALA A 80 19.37 -6.40 19.64
C ALA A 80 17.94 -6.01 19.22
N GLN A 81 17.65 -4.74 18.96
CA GLN A 81 16.37 -4.26 18.41
C GLN A 81 16.21 -4.55 16.92
N PHE A 82 17.30 -4.65 16.15
CA PHE A 82 17.22 -5.01 14.74
C PHE A 82 16.74 -6.45 14.51
N LYS A 83 17.12 -7.39 15.39
CA LYS A 83 16.67 -8.80 15.29
C LYS A 83 15.15 -8.95 15.23
N PRO A 84 14.35 -8.43 16.19
CA PRO A 84 12.90 -8.50 16.11
C PRO A 84 12.36 -7.71 14.92
N MET A 85 12.98 -6.58 14.55
CA MET A 85 12.54 -5.79 13.40
C MET A 85 12.60 -6.57 12.09
N ILE A 86 13.71 -7.28 11.83
CA ILE A 86 13.85 -8.11 10.62
C ILE A 86 12.80 -9.21 10.59
N VAL A 87 12.56 -9.89 11.72
CA VAL A 87 11.51 -10.92 11.81
C VAL A 87 10.13 -10.33 11.50
N ILE A 88 9.82 -9.15 12.04
CA ILE A 88 8.55 -8.45 11.81
C ILE A 88 8.40 -8.05 10.34
N ILE A 89 9.47 -7.57 9.71
CA ILE A 89 9.46 -7.19 8.29
C ILE A 89 9.23 -8.42 7.41
N VAL A 90 9.92 -9.53 7.69
CA VAL A 90 9.73 -10.78 6.93
C VAL A 90 8.30 -11.31 7.09
N LEU A 91 7.76 -11.28 8.31
CA LEU A 91 6.37 -11.65 8.55
C LEU A 91 5.38 -10.73 7.81
N PHE A 92 5.65 -9.42 7.81
CA PHE A 92 4.84 -8.45 7.09
C PHE A 92 4.88 -8.70 5.58
N ALA A 93 6.07 -8.91 5.00
CA ALA A 93 6.23 -9.20 3.58
C ALA A 93 5.53 -10.50 3.17
N GLY A 94 5.68 -11.57 3.96
CA GLY A 94 4.97 -12.84 3.74
C GLY A 94 3.46 -12.68 3.86
N PHE A 95 3.00 -11.84 4.79
CA PHE A 95 1.59 -11.53 4.95
C PHE A 95 1.01 -10.78 3.74
N MET A 96 1.71 -9.73 3.29
CA MET A 96 1.36 -8.96 2.10
C MET A 96 1.31 -9.83 0.85
N TYR A 97 2.28 -10.73 0.69
CA TYR A 97 2.28 -11.70 -0.40
C TYR A 97 1.04 -12.59 -0.37
N ALA A 98 0.68 -13.15 0.80
CA ALA A 98 -0.49 -14.00 0.93
C ALA A 98 -1.80 -13.25 0.62
N VAL A 99 -1.96 -12.01 1.11
CA VAL A 99 -3.15 -11.18 0.82
C VAL A 99 -3.31 -10.95 -0.67
N ASN A 100 -2.23 -10.61 -1.37
CA ASN A 100 -2.27 -10.41 -2.81
C ASN A 100 -2.52 -11.71 -3.58
N TYR A 101 -1.93 -12.82 -3.13
CA TYR A 101 -2.12 -14.14 -3.76
C TYR A 101 -3.58 -14.62 -3.70
N PHE A 102 -4.26 -14.37 -2.58
CA PHE A 102 -5.67 -14.73 -2.39
C PHE A 102 -6.64 -13.61 -2.77
N ASN A 103 -6.17 -12.55 -3.44
CA ASN A 103 -7.03 -11.44 -3.85
C ASN A 103 -8.03 -11.93 -4.92
N PRO A 104 -9.34 -12.05 -4.60
CA PRO A 104 -10.31 -12.52 -5.58
C PRO A 104 -10.56 -11.50 -6.69
N MET A 105 -10.13 -10.25 -6.48
CA MET A 105 -10.44 -9.10 -7.34
C MET A 105 -9.67 -9.05 -8.64
N THR A 106 -8.60 -9.84 -8.79
CA THR A 106 -7.85 -9.91 -10.05
C THR A 106 -8.24 -11.12 -10.90
N SER A 107 -9.21 -11.92 -10.44
CA SER A 107 -9.55 -13.20 -11.08
C SER A 107 -10.64 -13.08 -12.13
N ASP A 108 -11.40 -11.98 -12.11
CA ASP A 108 -12.47 -11.65 -13.05
C ASP A 108 -12.05 -10.61 -14.10
N ASP A 109 -10.80 -10.13 -14.05
CA ASP A 109 -10.27 -9.16 -14.99
C ASP A 109 -10.25 -9.70 -16.42
N VAL A 110 -10.82 -8.94 -17.33
CA VAL A 110 -10.72 -9.24 -18.76
C VAL A 110 -9.48 -8.55 -19.30
N THR A 111 -8.54 -9.34 -19.82
CA THR A 111 -7.34 -8.82 -20.47
C THR A 111 -7.42 -8.96 -21.98
N MET A 112 -7.01 -7.91 -22.70
CA MET A 112 -6.95 -7.92 -24.15
C MET A 112 -5.81 -7.06 -24.68
N ILE A 113 -5.37 -7.37 -25.90
CA ILE A 113 -4.33 -6.62 -26.59
C ILE A 113 -5.02 -5.59 -27.49
N LEU A 114 -4.65 -4.33 -27.33
CA LEU A 114 -5.09 -3.23 -28.19
C LEU A 114 -4.18 -3.17 -29.42
N LYS A 115 -4.72 -2.78 -30.56
CA LYS A 115 -4.02 -2.74 -31.85
C LYS A 115 -4.09 -1.35 -32.48
N ASP A 116 -3.03 -1.02 -33.19
CA ASP A 116 -2.87 0.19 -34.00
C ASP A 116 -2.66 -0.26 -35.47
N ASP A 117 -3.69 -0.90 -36.05
CA ASP A 117 -3.66 -1.57 -37.35
C ASP A 117 -4.71 -1.06 -38.35
N GLY A 118 -5.50 -0.06 -37.97
CA GLY A 118 -6.58 0.54 -38.75
C GLY A 118 -7.76 -0.40 -39.03
N ASN A 119 -7.89 -1.52 -38.30
CA ASN A 119 -8.97 -2.47 -38.47
C ASN A 119 -9.86 -2.59 -37.22
N GLY A 120 -11.11 -3.02 -37.45
CA GLY A 120 -12.06 -3.27 -36.39
C GLY A 120 -12.45 -1.99 -35.66
N CYS A 121 -11.99 -1.83 -34.43
CA CYS A 121 -12.28 -0.66 -33.59
C CYS A 121 -11.19 0.39 -33.60
N ASP A 122 -10.12 0.13 -34.35
CA ASP A 122 -9.08 1.10 -34.62
C ASP A 122 -9.40 1.90 -35.88
N ALA A 123 -9.34 3.23 -35.78
CA ALA A 123 -9.80 4.14 -36.83
C ALA A 123 -8.72 4.47 -37.86
N SER A 124 -7.44 4.38 -37.48
CA SER A 124 -6.31 4.78 -38.30
C SER A 124 -5.08 3.99 -37.90
N ALA A 125 -4.39 3.40 -38.87
CA ALA A 125 -3.19 2.61 -38.60
C ALA A 125 -1.95 3.51 -38.42
N GLY A 126 -1.15 3.20 -37.40
CA GLY A 126 0.14 3.82 -37.11
C GLY A 126 0.04 5.24 -36.54
N ASP A 127 -1.07 5.62 -35.93
CA ASP A 127 -1.25 6.94 -35.33
C ASP A 127 -0.79 7.02 -33.86
N GLY A 128 -0.37 5.88 -33.29
CA GLY A 128 0.05 5.75 -31.90
C GLY A 128 -1.11 5.62 -30.91
N ILE A 129 -2.33 5.45 -31.41
CA ILE A 129 -3.54 5.19 -30.62
C ILE A 129 -3.92 3.73 -30.79
N PHE A 130 -3.69 2.94 -29.74
CA PHE A 130 -4.03 1.53 -29.75
C PHE A 130 -5.49 1.36 -29.32
N SER A 131 -6.28 0.66 -30.13
CA SER A 131 -7.72 0.52 -29.93
C SER A 131 -8.17 -0.93 -29.81
N GLY A 132 -9.31 -1.16 -29.16
CA GLY A 132 -9.90 -2.47 -28.96
C GLY A 132 -11.39 -2.38 -28.62
N CYS A 133 -12.12 -3.47 -28.81
CA CYS A 133 -13.54 -3.55 -28.52
C CYS A 133 -13.87 -4.72 -27.62
N TYR A 134 -14.68 -4.46 -26.60
CA TYR A 134 -15.17 -5.45 -25.67
C TYR A 134 -16.70 -5.36 -25.56
N GLU A 135 -17.40 -6.45 -25.81
CA GLU A 135 -18.85 -6.53 -25.60
C GLU A 135 -19.11 -6.74 -24.10
N ILE A 136 -19.61 -5.71 -23.43
CA ILE A 136 -19.87 -5.78 -22.00
C ILE A 136 -21.16 -6.55 -21.74
N SER A 137 -21.06 -7.57 -20.91
CA SER A 137 -22.19 -8.38 -20.48
C SER A 137 -21.93 -8.93 -19.08
N GLY A 138 -23.00 -9.30 -18.38
CA GLY A 138 -22.92 -9.95 -17.08
C GLY A 138 -23.56 -9.16 -15.95
N THR A 139 -23.32 -9.60 -14.72
CA THR A 139 -24.05 -9.15 -13.52
C THR A 139 -23.33 -8.08 -12.70
N ASN A 140 -22.10 -7.73 -13.07
CA ASN A 140 -21.24 -6.83 -12.29
C ASN A 140 -21.50 -5.38 -12.70
N TYR A 141 -22.67 -4.86 -12.32
CA TYR A 141 -23.07 -3.48 -12.61
C TYR A 141 -22.31 -2.47 -11.74
N GLY A 142 -22.09 -1.27 -12.27
CA GLY A 142 -21.41 -0.18 -11.58
C GLY A 142 -20.18 0.32 -12.33
N LYS A 143 -19.21 0.84 -11.59
CA LYS A 143 -17.94 1.32 -12.13
C LYS A 143 -17.08 0.16 -12.62
N TRP A 144 -16.54 0.29 -13.81
CA TRP A 144 -15.50 -0.56 -14.37
C TRP A 144 -14.24 0.26 -14.55
N THR A 145 -13.09 -0.33 -14.26
CA THR A 145 -11.80 0.34 -14.41
C THR A 145 -11.08 -0.22 -15.63
N TYR A 146 -10.64 0.67 -16.52
CA TYR A 146 -9.83 0.35 -17.68
C TYR A 146 -8.39 0.75 -17.42
N THR A 147 -7.52 -0.25 -17.30
CA THR A 147 -6.07 -0.08 -17.17
C THR A 147 -5.39 -0.32 -18.51
N ALA A 148 -4.65 0.66 -19.02
CA ALA A 148 -3.81 0.51 -20.20
C ALA A 148 -2.34 0.44 -19.81
N THR A 149 -1.65 -0.58 -20.31
CA THR A 149 -0.22 -0.82 -20.06
C THR A 149 0.53 -0.83 -21.39
N ALA A 150 1.41 0.14 -21.59
CA ALA A 150 2.29 0.21 -22.75
C ALA A 150 3.54 -0.64 -22.52
N LEU A 151 3.84 -1.53 -23.46
CA LEU A 151 4.96 -2.45 -23.43
C LEU A 151 5.90 -2.20 -24.61
N ASN A 152 7.19 -2.41 -24.38
CA ASN A 152 8.21 -2.51 -25.41
C ASN A 152 8.99 -3.80 -25.19
N ASP A 153 8.86 -4.75 -26.10
CA ASP A 153 9.47 -6.09 -26.02
C ASP A 153 9.22 -6.79 -24.66
N GLY A 154 8.00 -6.61 -24.12
CA GLY A 154 7.57 -7.17 -22.85
C GLY A 154 7.96 -6.37 -21.60
N SER A 155 8.77 -5.30 -21.73
CA SER A 155 9.07 -4.38 -20.64
C SER A 155 8.02 -3.27 -20.54
N GLN A 156 7.55 -2.98 -19.32
CA GLN A 156 6.57 -1.92 -19.08
C GLN A 156 7.21 -0.53 -19.24
N LEU A 157 6.73 0.23 -20.23
CA LEU A 157 7.09 1.63 -20.43
C LEU A 157 6.28 2.57 -19.53
N GLY A 158 4.98 2.29 -19.42
CA GLY A 158 4.04 3.11 -18.70
C GLY A 158 2.70 2.42 -18.51
N LEU A 159 1.96 2.88 -17.51
CA LEU A 159 0.63 2.40 -17.19
C LEU A 159 -0.21 3.56 -16.72
N ASN A 160 -1.48 3.61 -17.12
CA ASN A 160 -2.45 4.55 -16.59
C ASN A 160 -3.85 3.95 -16.61
N GLN A 161 -4.78 4.59 -15.91
CA GLN A 161 -6.14 4.09 -15.72
C GLN A 161 -7.19 5.16 -16.04
N THR A 162 -8.34 4.69 -16.51
CA THR A 162 -9.59 5.45 -16.58
C THR A 162 -10.74 4.55 -16.11
N TYR A 163 -11.96 5.07 -16.08
CA TYR A 163 -13.14 4.30 -15.68
C TYR A 163 -14.34 4.61 -16.57
N PHE A 164 -15.32 3.73 -16.54
CA PHE A 164 -16.65 3.92 -17.12
C PHE A 164 -17.69 3.21 -16.25
N PHE A 165 -18.97 3.42 -16.54
CA PHE A 165 -20.08 2.79 -15.82
C PHE A 165 -20.82 1.79 -16.70
N TYR A 166 -21.19 0.67 -16.09
CA TYR A 166 -21.97 -0.39 -16.69
C TYR A 166 -23.31 -0.55 -15.96
N ALA A 167 -24.41 -0.29 -16.69
CA ALA A 167 -25.82 -0.34 -16.29
C ALA A 167 -26.25 0.53 -15.09
N ARG A 168 -25.32 0.95 -14.23
CA ARG A 168 -25.57 1.77 -13.03
C ARG A 168 -24.41 2.74 -12.83
N GLU A 169 -24.74 4.02 -12.63
CA GLU A 169 -23.76 5.01 -12.19
C GLU A 169 -23.36 4.77 -10.73
N ASP A 170 -22.09 5.03 -10.41
CA ASP A 170 -21.57 5.03 -9.04
C ASP A 170 -21.03 6.43 -8.71
N ALA A 171 -21.08 6.81 -7.43
CA ALA A 171 -20.47 8.04 -6.95
C ALA A 171 -18.93 7.93 -6.88
N ASP A 172 -18.39 6.72 -6.89
CA ASP A 172 -16.95 6.48 -6.96
C ASP A 172 -16.41 6.80 -8.35
N THR A 173 -15.52 7.77 -8.44
CA THR A 173 -14.77 8.14 -9.66
C THR A 173 -13.25 7.96 -9.49
N TYR A 174 -12.82 7.28 -8.43
CA TYR A 174 -11.40 7.11 -8.11
C TYR A 174 -10.70 6.23 -9.16
N VAL A 175 -9.52 6.64 -9.60
CA VAL A 175 -8.62 5.81 -10.40
C VAL A 175 -7.24 5.89 -9.80
N GLU A 176 -6.48 4.79 -9.83
CA GLU A 176 -5.10 4.86 -9.37
C GLU A 176 -4.28 5.70 -10.35
N LYS A 177 -3.34 6.46 -9.78
CA LYS A 177 -2.45 7.27 -10.58
C LYS A 177 -1.53 6.37 -11.39
N GLY A 178 -1.45 6.61 -12.70
CA GLY A 178 -0.52 5.94 -13.58
C GLY A 178 0.95 6.05 -13.15
N THR A 179 1.77 5.12 -13.65
CA THR A 179 3.21 5.02 -13.39
C THR A 179 3.99 4.96 -14.71
N GLY A 180 5.24 5.41 -14.69
CA GLY A 180 6.12 5.39 -15.87
C GLY A 180 5.79 6.47 -16.90
N GLN A 181 5.98 6.15 -18.18
CA GLN A 181 5.73 7.06 -19.31
C GLN A 181 4.22 7.33 -19.48
N PRO A 182 3.84 8.49 -20.05
CA PRO A 182 2.44 8.87 -20.18
C PRO A 182 1.70 7.92 -21.14
N VAL A 183 0.74 7.18 -20.59
CA VAL A 183 -0.28 6.45 -21.34
C VAL A 183 -1.60 7.16 -21.09
N VAL A 184 -2.38 7.43 -22.13
CA VAL A 184 -3.68 8.13 -22.00
C VAL A 184 -4.80 7.18 -22.41
N PRO A 185 -5.33 6.38 -21.48
CA PRO A 185 -6.49 5.52 -21.75
C PRO A 185 -7.77 6.35 -21.83
N GLY A 186 -8.68 5.92 -22.69
CA GLY A 186 -10.02 6.47 -22.81
C GLY A 186 -11.02 5.45 -23.35
N THR A 187 -12.29 5.80 -23.22
CA THR A 187 -13.41 5.04 -23.74
C THR A 187 -14.30 5.94 -24.58
N ASP A 188 -15.06 5.38 -25.53
CA ASP A 188 -15.91 6.19 -26.40
C ASP A 188 -17.04 6.90 -25.66
N LYS A 189 -17.47 6.38 -24.51
CA LYS A 189 -18.43 7.02 -23.62
C LYS A 189 -18.22 6.58 -22.16
N MET A 190 -18.90 7.28 -21.26
CA MET A 190 -18.82 7.02 -19.81
C MET A 190 -19.86 6.00 -19.31
N PHE A 191 -20.93 5.73 -20.05
CA PHE A 191 -22.03 4.88 -19.60
C PHE A 191 -22.42 3.85 -20.67
N TYR A 192 -22.46 2.59 -20.28
CA TYR A 192 -22.80 1.45 -21.12
C TYR A 192 -23.97 0.64 -20.55
N ALA A 193 -24.87 0.19 -21.41
CA ALA A 193 -25.93 -0.75 -21.11
C ALA A 193 -25.50 -2.21 -21.40
N ASP A 194 -26.29 -3.18 -20.95
CA ASP A 194 -26.06 -4.61 -21.20
C ASP A 194 -26.06 -4.93 -22.70
N GLY A 195 -25.03 -5.66 -23.14
CA GLY A 195 -24.80 -6.01 -24.53
C GLY A 195 -24.19 -4.91 -25.40
N GLU A 196 -23.86 -3.73 -24.84
CA GLU A 196 -23.17 -2.70 -25.61
C GLU A 196 -21.68 -3.03 -25.80
N THR A 197 -21.08 -2.45 -26.84
CA THR A 197 -19.64 -2.59 -27.08
C THR A 197 -18.90 -1.39 -26.52
N VAL A 198 -17.97 -1.65 -25.60
CA VAL A 198 -17.01 -0.68 -25.07
C VAL A 198 -15.86 -0.55 -26.05
N ARG A 199 -15.65 0.65 -26.60
CA ARG A 199 -14.47 0.96 -27.40
C ARG A 199 -13.39 1.52 -26.49
N LEU A 200 -12.31 0.78 -26.35
CA LEU A 200 -11.14 1.16 -25.57
C LEU A 200 -10.11 1.75 -26.52
N TYR A 201 -9.48 2.83 -26.11
CA TYR A 201 -8.32 3.38 -26.81
C TYR A 201 -7.28 3.88 -25.82
N ALA A 202 -6.01 3.78 -26.21
CA ALA A 202 -4.89 4.29 -25.42
C ALA A 202 -3.85 4.93 -26.33
N ALA A 203 -3.61 6.23 -26.11
CA ALA A 203 -2.44 6.87 -26.69
C ALA A 203 -1.19 6.43 -25.90
N ALA A 204 -0.23 5.84 -26.61
CA ALA A 204 0.97 5.26 -26.02
C ALA A 204 2.23 6.05 -26.40
N PRO A 205 3.30 6.01 -25.58
CA PRO A 205 4.54 6.67 -25.92
C PRO A 205 5.22 6.03 -27.14
N SER A 206 6.08 6.80 -27.82
CA SER A 206 6.88 6.30 -28.96
C SER A 206 7.73 5.09 -28.56
N GLY A 207 7.80 4.08 -29.44
CA GLY A 207 8.52 2.83 -29.17
C GLY A 207 7.71 1.79 -28.40
N THR A 208 6.41 2.02 -28.19
CA THR A 208 5.48 1.00 -27.73
C THR A 208 5.26 -0.03 -28.83
N THR A 209 5.48 -1.31 -28.53
CA THR A 209 5.23 -2.43 -29.46
C THR A 209 3.86 -3.04 -29.23
N GLU A 210 3.36 -2.97 -27.99
CA GLU A 210 2.10 -3.59 -27.59
C GLU A 210 1.44 -2.76 -26.48
N VAL A 211 0.12 -2.61 -26.52
CA VAL A 211 -0.65 -2.09 -25.40
C VAL A 211 -1.60 -3.15 -24.90
N LYS A 212 -1.50 -3.48 -23.61
CA LYS A 212 -2.45 -4.37 -22.93
C LYS A 212 -3.51 -3.56 -22.22
N ALA A 213 -4.77 -3.90 -22.45
CA ALA A 213 -5.90 -3.43 -21.69
C ALA A 213 -6.30 -4.49 -20.67
N ALA A 214 -6.55 -4.06 -19.43
CA ALA A 214 -7.22 -4.85 -18.40
C ALA A 214 -8.50 -4.10 -17.99
N LEU A 215 -9.63 -4.78 -18.09
CA LEU A 215 -10.94 -4.33 -17.64
C LEU A 215 -11.28 -5.04 -16.33
N ASP A 216 -11.36 -4.26 -15.27
CA ASP A 216 -11.77 -4.70 -13.94
C ASP A 216 -13.24 -4.36 -13.75
N SER A 217 -14.04 -5.36 -13.34
CA SER A 217 -15.50 -5.30 -13.31
C SER A 217 -16.10 -4.60 -12.09
N GLY A 218 -15.34 -3.69 -11.47
CA GLY A 218 -15.77 -2.96 -10.27
C GLY A 218 -15.53 -3.74 -9.00
N THR A 219 -14.69 -4.77 -9.06
CA THR A 219 -14.24 -5.58 -7.92
C THR A 219 -13.08 -4.88 -7.21
N TRP A 220 -13.10 -3.55 -7.13
CA TRP A 220 -12.08 -2.82 -6.39
C TRP A 220 -12.21 -3.12 -4.90
N PHE A 221 -11.09 -3.48 -4.27
CA PHE A 221 -11.08 -3.55 -2.82
C PHE A 221 -11.31 -2.14 -2.26
N TYR A 222 -12.43 -1.98 -1.56
CA TYR A 222 -12.63 -0.84 -0.70
C TYR A 222 -13.28 -1.25 0.63
N SER A 223 -13.04 -0.43 1.63
CA SER A 223 -13.71 -0.51 2.93
C SER A 223 -14.17 0.89 3.33
N ASP A 224 -15.47 1.03 3.55
CA ASP A 224 -16.07 2.26 4.05
C ASP A 224 -15.94 2.32 5.57
N LEU A 225 -15.33 3.39 6.06
CA LEU A 225 -15.25 3.69 7.47
C LEU A 225 -16.61 4.17 7.98
N PRO A 226 -17.00 3.82 9.22
CA PRO A 226 -18.24 4.29 9.82
C PRO A 226 -18.23 5.80 10.12
N PHE A 227 -17.09 6.47 9.96
CA PHE A 227 -16.90 7.91 10.13
C PHE A 227 -15.77 8.41 9.24
N VAL A 228 -15.79 9.70 8.90
CA VAL A 228 -14.72 10.36 8.15
C VAL A 228 -13.52 10.61 9.05
N LEU A 229 -12.31 10.24 8.62
CA LEU A 229 -11.10 10.57 9.36
C LEU A 229 -10.80 12.07 9.24
N PRO A 230 -10.85 12.86 10.33
CA PRO A 230 -10.82 14.32 10.25
C PRO A 230 -9.48 14.88 9.75
N LEU A 231 -8.38 14.14 9.92
CA LEU A 231 -7.05 14.56 9.47
C LEU A 231 -6.84 14.44 7.96
N PHE A 232 -7.57 13.52 7.31
CA PHE A 232 -7.35 13.18 5.90
C PHE A 232 -8.59 13.37 5.03
N ASN A 233 -9.76 13.63 5.63
CA ASN A 233 -11.06 13.65 4.97
C ASN A 233 -11.33 12.38 4.15
N VAL A 234 -10.86 11.23 4.65
CA VAL A 234 -11.01 9.92 4.01
C VAL A 234 -12.12 9.16 4.71
N GLN A 235 -13.14 8.76 3.96
CA GLN A 235 -14.19 7.84 4.40
C GLN A 235 -13.99 6.43 3.82
N ARG A 236 -13.48 6.33 2.59
CA ARG A 236 -13.27 5.07 1.88
C ARG A 236 -11.79 4.76 1.75
N ILE A 237 -11.39 3.56 2.15
CA ILE A 237 -10.02 3.08 2.00
C ILE A 237 -9.97 2.13 0.82
N TYR A 238 -9.18 2.49 -0.18
CA TYR A 238 -8.88 1.64 -1.32
C TYR A 238 -7.69 0.74 -1.03
N GLN A 239 -7.67 -0.42 -1.69
CA GLN A 239 -6.60 -1.42 -1.65
C GLN A 239 -6.48 -2.19 -0.31
N PRO A 240 -6.20 -3.51 -0.35
CA PRO A 240 -6.16 -4.35 0.85
C PRO A 240 -5.06 -3.93 1.84
N TYR A 241 -3.95 -3.37 1.34
CA TYR A 241 -2.81 -3.03 2.17
C TYR A 241 -3.06 -1.81 3.07
N TRP A 242 -3.76 -0.78 2.59
CA TRP A 242 -4.11 0.38 3.42
C TRP A 242 -5.06 -0.03 4.53
N TRP A 243 -6.02 -0.91 4.21
CA TRP A 243 -6.93 -1.48 5.19
C TRP A 243 -6.18 -2.31 6.23
N PHE A 244 -5.25 -3.17 5.80
CA PHE A 244 -4.39 -3.95 6.68
C PHE A 244 -3.59 -3.06 7.64
N ILE A 245 -2.97 -1.99 7.12
CA ILE A 245 -2.18 -1.04 7.92
C ILE A 245 -3.08 -0.37 8.95
N LEU A 246 -4.25 0.15 8.54
CA LEU A 246 -5.18 0.81 9.45
C LEU A 246 -5.59 -0.13 10.59
N ILE A 247 -6.06 -1.34 10.25
CA ILE A 247 -6.51 -2.30 11.26
C ILE A 247 -5.36 -2.71 12.18
N SER A 248 -4.16 -2.93 11.66
CA SER A 248 -2.98 -3.27 12.46
C SER A 248 -2.62 -2.17 13.47
N VAL A 249 -2.75 -0.90 13.08
CA VAL A 249 -2.51 0.25 13.98
C VAL A 249 -3.60 0.32 15.05
N VAL A 250 -4.87 0.25 14.65
CA VAL A 250 -6.02 0.32 15.57
C VAL A 250 -5.99 -0.84 16.57
N SER A 251 -5.77 -2.07 16.10
CA SER A 251 -5.66 -3.24 16.96
C SER A 251 -4.45 -3.12 17.89
N GLY A 252 -3.30 -2.67 17.38
CA GLY A 252 -2.09 -2.42 18.18
C GLY A 252 -2.35 -1.44 19.33
N LEU A 253 -3.08 -0.35 19.08
CA LEU A 253 -3.48 0.62 20.10
C LEU A 253 -4.47 0.04 21.12
N LEU A 254 -5.48 -0.70 20.67
CA LEU A 254 -6.46 -1.34 21.54
C LEU A 254 -5.82 -2.36 22.48
N ILE A 255 -4.98 -3.26 21.94
CA ILE A 255 -4.25 -4.23 22.77
C ILE A 255 -3.30 -3.48 23.73
N SER A 256 -2.74 -2.33 23.33
CA SER A 256 -1.91 -1.51 24.22
C SER A 256 -2.70 -0.98 25.40
N PHE A 257 -3.87 -0.44 25.13
CA PHE A 257 -4.76 0.11 26.14
C PHE A 257 -5.24 -0.97 27.12
N ILE A 258 -5.69 -2.12 26.61
CA ILE A 258 -6.19 -3.25 27.43
C ILE A 258 -5.09 -3.78 28.36
N LEU A 259 -3.91 -4.11 27.81
CA LEU A 259 -2.80 -4.63 28.64
C LEU A 259 -2.26 -3.61 29.63
N GLY A 260 -2.29 -2.32 29.28
CA GLY A 260 -1.91 -1.23 30.19
C GLY A 260 -2.85 -1.11 31.38
N ARG A 261 -4.13 -1.46 31.20
CA ARG A 261 -5.15 -1.46 32.26
C ARG A 261 -5.08 -2.69 33.17
N ILE A 262 -4.69 -3.85 32.62
CA ILE A 262 -4.57 -5.12 33.37
C ILE A 262 -3.31 -5.15 34.26
N LYS A 263 -2.26 -4.39 33.90
CA LYS A 263 -1.00 -4.32 34.66
C LYS A 263 -0.98 -3.26 35.76
N LYS A 264 -2.04 -2.46 35.91
CA LYS A 264 -2.25 -1.55 37.05
C LYS A 264 -3.18 -2.20 38.06
#